data_AF-A0A0P7V747-F1
#
_entry.id   AF-A0A0P7V747-F1
#
_cell.length_a   1.000
_cell.length_b   1.000
_cell.length_c   1.000
_cell.angle_alpha   90.00
_cell.angle_beta   90.00
_cell.angle_gamma   90.00
#
_symmetry.space_group_name_H-M   'P 1'
#
loop_
_entity.id
_entity.type
_entity.pdbx_description
1 polymer ?
#
loop_
_entity_poly.entity_id
_entity_poly.type
_entity_poly.pdbx_seq_one_letter_code
_entity_poly.pdbx_strand_id
1 'polypeptide(L)'
;EERLVFNIHDYGNQVVDTFSSIGQTRSFASVVHGKESHEVCRYLLASLQLANDYTIEIHQEEGLEEAIDTMTLTLLSKQRAHERFKTYTAPSI
;
A
#
# COMPACT_ATOMS: atom_id res chain seq x y z
N GLU A 1 -6.87 23.49 -13.69
CA GLU A 1 -6.44 22.36 -12.85
C GLU A 1 -7.65 21.47 -12.62
N GLU A 2 -7.84 20.45 -13.45
CA GLU A 2 -8.82 19.39 -13.13
C GLU A 2 -8.19 18.54 -12.03
N ARG A 3 -8.60 18.77 -10.78
CA ARG A 3 -8.25 17.85 -9.69
C ARG A 3 -9.02 16.56 -9.93
N LEU A 4 -8.37 15.59 -10.58
CA LEU A 4 -8.84 14.22 -10.64
C LEU A 4 -9.20 13.79 -9.21
N VAL A 5 -10.42 13.30 -9.03
CA VAL A 5 -10.95 12.88 -7.73
C VAL A 5 -9.99 11.85 -7.15
N PHE A 6 -9.48 12.12 -5.95
CA PHE A 6 -8.58 11.20 -5.27
C PHE A 6 -9.37 9.95 -4.85
N ASN A 7 -9.10 8.83 -5.51
CA ASN A 7 -9.66 7.53 -5.14
C ASN A 7 -8.57 6.65 -4.53
N ILE A 8 -8.56 6.56 -3.20
CA ILE A 8 -7.60 5.76 -2.42
C ILE A 8 -7.52 4.30 -2.89
N HIS A 9 -8.63 3.72 -3.36
CA HIS A 9 -8.68 2.33 -3.80
C HIS A 9 -7.98 2.13 -5.15
N ASP A 10 -8.02 3.11 -6.05
CA ASP A 10 -7.34 3.03 -7.34
C ASP A 10 -5.82 3.11 -7.14
N TYR A 11 -5.35 4.00 -6.26
CA TYR A 11 -3.94 4.04 -5.88
C TYR A 11 -3.51 2.75 -5.17
N GLY A 12 -4.36 2.19 -4.30
CA GLY A 12 -4.11 0.91 -3.65
C GLY A 12 -3.94 -0.23 -4.66
N ASN A 13 -4.84 -0.35 -5.65
CA ASN A 13 -4.71 -1.34 -6.72
C ASN A 13 -3.40 -1.16 -7.50
N GLN A 14 -3.06 0.09 -7.86
CA GLN A 14 -1.81 0.38 -8.57
C GLN A 14 -0.56 -0.01 -7.77
N VAL A 15 -0.56 0.20 -6.44
CA VAL A 15 0.53 -0.29 -5.58
C VAL A 15 0.62 -1.81 -5.65
N VAL A 16 -0.50 -2.52 -5.49
CA VAL A 16 -0.55 -3.99 -5.53
C VAL A 16 -0.12 -4.55 -6.89
N ASP A 17 -0.50 -3.89 -7.99
CA ASP A 17 -0.14 -4.30 -9.35
C ASP A 17 1.36 -4.17 -9.65
N THR A 18 2.11 -3.41 -8.84
CA THR A 18 3.57 -3.38 -8.95
C THR A 18 4.23 -4.68 -8.48
N PHE A 19 3.51 -5.54 -7.76
CA PHE A 19 4.02 -6.82 -7.27
C PHE A 19 3.59 -7.97 -8.18
N SER A 20 4.55 -8.79 -8.58
CA SER A 20 4.32 -10.01 -9.36
C SER A 20 3.69 -11.11 -8.49
N SER A 21 4.12 -11.26 -7.24
CA SER A 21 3.71 -12.36 -6.36
C SER A 21 3.58 -11.94 -4.90
N ILE A 22 2.78 -12.68 -4.13
CA ILE A 22 2.72 -12.57 -2.66
C ILE A 22 4.10 -12.94 -2.09
N GLY A 23 4.53 -12.22 -1.04
CA GLY A 23 5.85 -12.32 -0.43
C GLY A 23 6.93 -11.50 -1.13
N GLN A 24 6.64 -10.88 -2.28
CA GLN A 24 7.60 -10.00 -2.93
C GLN A 24 7.74 -8.69 -2.16
N THR A 25 9.00 -8.29 -1.94
CA THR A 25 9.36 -6.99 -1.38
C THR A 25 9.86 -6.05 -2.48
N ARG A 26 9.46 -4.79 -2.40
CA ARG A 26 9.94 -3.70 -3.27
C ARG A 26 10.21 -2.45 -2.43
N SER A 27 11.18 -1.62 -2.83
CA SER A 27 11.32 -0.29 -2.24
C SER A 27 10.19 0.61 -2.68
N PHE A 28 9.73 1.49 -1.78
CA PHE A 28 8.69 2.47 -2.09
C PHE A 28 9.12 3.39 -3.24
N ALA A 29 10.39 3.81 -3.26
CA ALA A 29 10.98 4.57 -4.36
C ALA A 29 10.82 3.89 -5.73
N SER A 30 10.92 2.55 -5.79
CA SER A 30 10.70 1.80 -7.03
C SER A 30 9.23 1.77 -7.46
N VAL A 31 8.29 1.81 -6.51
CA VAL A 31 6.85 1.83 -6.77
C VAL A 31 6.41 3.19 -7.34
N VAL A 32 6.99 4.29 -6.84
CA VAL A 32 6.65 5.66 -7.26
C VAL A 32 7.58 6.23 -8.33
N HIS A 33 8.49 5.43 -8.88
CA HIS A 33 9.45 5.87 -9.87
C HIS A 33 8.76 6.49 -11.10
N GLY A 34 9.15 7.72 -11.46
CA GLY A 34 8.57 8.47 -12.57
C GLY A 34 7.23 9.13 -12.28
N LYS A 35 6.76 9.15 -11.03
CA LYS A 35 5.58 9.90 -10.60
C LYS A 35 5.94 11.32 -10.17
N GLU A 36 5.01 12.24 -10.40
CA GLU A 36 5.09 13.60 -9.89
C GLU A 36 5.10 13.63 -8.35
N SER A 37 5.78 14.61 -7.74
CA SER A 37 5.94 14.67 -6.28
C SER A 37 4.60 14.69 -5.52
N HIS A 38 3.55 15.30 -6.09
CA HIS A 38 2.22 15.33 -5.48
C HIS A 38 1.50 13.96 -5.52
N GLU A 39 1.88 13.09 -6.46
CA GLU A 39 1.36 11.72 -6.55
C GLU A 39 2.06 10.82 -5.53
N VAL A 40 3.34 11.05 -5.22
CA VAL A 40 4.09 10.26 -4.22
C VAL A 40 3.36 10.22 -2.88
N CYS A 41 2.85 11.35 -2.40
CA CYS A 41 2.07 11.42 -1.16
C CYS A 41 0.77 10.58 -1.23
N ARG A 42 0.15 10.49 -2.41
CA ARG A 42 -1.07 9.69 -2.63
C ARG A 42 -0.77 8.19 -2.61
N TYR A 43 0.33 7.78 -3.23
CA TYR A 43 0.82 6.40 -3.14
C TYR A 43 1.21 6.03 -1.70
N LEU A 44 1.84 6.95 -0.96
CA LEU A 44 2.18 6.72 0.45
C LEU A 44 0.92 6.52 1.30
N LEU A 45 -0.08 7.39 1.14
CA LEU A 45 -1.38 7.26 1.80
C LEU A 45 -2.07 5.93 1.48
N ALA A 46 -2.06 5.51 0.21
CA ALA A 46 -2.61 4.23 -0.20
C ALA A 46 -1.85 3.05 0.43
N SER A 47 -0.52 3.10 0.47
CA SER A 47 0.29 2.06 1.12
C SER A 47 -0.02 1.95 2.62
N LEU A 48 -0.18 3.06 3.34
CA LEU A 48 -0.57 3.06 4.74
C LEU A 48 -1.96 2.43 4.95
N GLN A 49 -2.91 2.73 4.06
CA GLN A 49 -4.22 2.11 4.09
C GLN A 49 -4.12 0.59 3.85
N LEU A 50 -3.36 0.15 2.85
CA LEU A 50 -3.17 -1.27 2.53
C LEU A 50 -2.49 -2.03 3.67
N ALA A 51 -1.59 -1.37 4.40
CA ALA A 51 -0.96 -1.93 5.59
C ALA A 51 -1.95 -2.15 6.72
N ASN A 52 -2.85 -1.17 6.96
CA ASN A 52 -3.93 -1.33 7.93
C ASN A 52 -4.89 -2.48 7.55
N ASP A 53 -5.08 -2.70 6.25
CA ASP A 53 -5.88 -3.80 5.69
C ASP A 53 -5.15 -5.15 5.66
N TYR A 54 -3.89 -5.18 6.12
CA TYR A 54 -3.03 -6.38 6.12
C TYR A 54 -2.89 -6.98 4.70
N THR A 55 -2.85 -6.10 3.69
CA THR A 55 -2.62 -6.42 2.27
C THR A 55 -1.14 -6.32 1.94
N ILE A 56 -0.46 -5.33 2.52
CA ILE A 56 0.99 -5.16 2.45
C ILE A 56 1.58 -5.01 3.85
N GLU A 57 2.86 -5.30 3.99
CA GLU A 57 3.66 -4.94 5.16
C GLU A 57 4.57 -3.77 4.80
N ILE A 58 4.76 -2.85 5.74
CA ILE A 58 5.69 -1.73 5.60
C ILE A 58 6.88 -2.00 6.52
N HIS A 59 8.09 -1.98 5.96
CA HIS A 59 9.32 -2.05 6.71
C HIS A 59 10.17 -0.79 6.42
N GLN A 60 10.88 -0.32 7.44
CA GLN A 60 11.68 0.89 7.40
C GLN A 60 12.91 0.69 8.29
N GLU A 61 14.07 1.13 7.80
CA GLU A 61 15.31 1.11 8.58
C GLU A 61 15.31 2.20 9.66
N GLU A 62 16.05 1.99 10.75
CA GLU A 62 16.10 2.95 11.87
C GLU A 62 16.77 4.27 11.44
N GLY A 63 15.97 5.32 11.27
CA GLY A 63 16.44 6.67 10.93
C GLY A 63 15.31 7.54 10.38
N LEU A 64 15.05 8.70 10.99
CA LEU A 64 13.87 9.54 10.67
C LEU A 64 14.02 10.29 9.33
N GLU A 65 15.23 10.69 8.96
CA GLU A 65 15.49 11.50 7.75
C GLU A 65 15.47 10.66 6.46
N GLU A 66 15.95 9.42 6.52
CA GLU A 66 16.00 8.49 5.36
C GLU A 66 14.78 7.56 5.31
N ALA A 67 13.89 7.67 6.29
CA ALA A 67 12.70 6.86 6.52
C ALA A 67 11.91 6.52 5.24
N ILE A 68 11.58 7.51 4.40
CA ILE A 68 10.78 7.27 3.19
C ILE A 68 11.62 6.62 2.09
N ASP A 69 12.91 6.94 2.02
CA ASP A 69 13.83 6.42 1.01
C ASP A 69 14.22 4.96 1.28
N THR A 70 14.28 4.57 2.56
CA THR A 70 14.54 3.19 3.02
C THR A 70 13.25 2.38 3.19
N MET A 71 12.08 3.00 2.98
CA MET A 71 10.79 2.32 3.09
C MET A 71 10.68 1.20 2.05
N THR A 72 10.35 0.01 2.53
CA THR A 72 10.06 -1.15 1.71
C THR A 72 8.64 -1.66 1.98
N LEU A 73 8.05 -2.21 0.93
CA LEU A 73 6.70 -2.74 0.92
C LEU A 73 6.77 -4.23 0.57
N THR A 74 6.14 -5.09 1.37
CA THR A 74 6.01 -6.52 1.09
C THR A 74 4.56 -6.89 0.85
N LEU A 75 4.23 -7.53 -0.28
CA LEU A 75 2.85 -7.95 -0.54
C LEU A 75 2.47 -9.17 0.31
N LEU A 76 1.47 -9.04 1.20
CA LEU A 76 1.01 -10.12 2.06
C LEU A 76 -0.22 -10.86 1.50
N SER A 77 -1.08 -10.16 0.76
CA SER A 77 -2.33 -10.70 0.25
C SER A 77 -2.75 -9.99 -1.04
N LYS A 78 -3.45 -10.69 -1.94
CA LYS A 78 -4.17 -10.07 -3.07
C LYS A 78 -5.69 -9.96 -2.81
N GLN A 79 -6.16 -10.52 -1.69
CA GLN A 79 -7.57 -10.50 -1.30
C GLN A 79 -7.91 -9.18 -0.63
N ARG A 80 -8.99 -8.51 -1.09
CA ARG A 80 -9.42 -7.22 -0.54
C ARG A 80 -9.93 -7.39 0.89
N ALA A 81 -9.61 -6.45 1.77
CA ALA A 81 -10.03 -6.51 3.18
C ALA A 81 -11.56 -6.65 3.35
N HIS A 82 -12.34 -5.98 2.51
CA HIS A 82 -13.81 -6.08 2.53
C HIS A 82 -14.35 -7.50 2.20
N GLU A 83 -13.54 -8.38 1.61
CA GLU A 83 -13.91 -9.79 1.38
C GLU A 83 -13.58 -10.66 2.59
N ARG A 84 -12.52 -10.33 3.35
CA ARG A 84 -12.18 -11.02 4.60
C ARG A 84 -13.28 -10.87 5.65
N PHE A 85 -13.91 -9.70 5.75
CA PHE A 85 -15.01 -9.45 6.68
C PHE A 85 -16.33 -10.12 6.29
N LYS A 86 -16.52 -10.55 5.03
CA LYS A 86 -17.73 -11.31 4.64
C LYS A 86 -17.78 -12.70 5.24
N THR A 87 -16.62 -13.29 5.52
CA THR A 87 -16.50 -14.62 6.12
C THR A 87 -16.38 -14.57 7.65
N TYR A 88 -16.26 -13.36 8.24
CA TYR A 88 -16.21 -13.21 9.68
C TYR A 88 -17.60 -13.41 10.28
N THR A 89 -17.80 -14.58 10.88
CA THR A 89 -18.97 -14.84 11.72
C THR A 89 -18.52 -14.56 13.15
N ALA A 90 -19.03 -13.50 13.77
CA ALA A 90 -18.69 -13.20 15.16
C ALA A 90 -19.09 -14.41 16.04
N PRO A 91 -18.20 -14.93 16.89
CA PRO A 91 -18.56 -15.99 17.82
C PRO A 91 -19.66 -15.44 18.72
N SER A 92 -20.87 -15.95 18.54
CA SER A 92 -21.99 -15.62 19.41
C SER A 92 -21.78 -16.40 20.70
N ILE A 93 -21.41 -15.69 21.77
CA ILE A 93 -21.33 -16.23 23.13
C ILE A 93 -22.67 -15.98 23.82
#